data_AF-K6Z3Z7-F1
#
_entry.id   AF-K6Z3Z7-F1
#
_cell.length_a   1.000
_cell.length_b   1.000
_cell.length_c   1.000
_cell.angle_alpha   90.00
_cell.angle_beta   90.00
_cell.angle_gamma   90.00
#
_symmetry.space_group_name_H-M   'P 1'
#
loop_
_entity.id
_entity.type
_entity.pdbx_description
1 polymer ?
#
loop_
_entity_poly.entity_id
_entity_poly.type
_entity_poly.pdbx_seq_one_letter_code
_entity_poly.pdbx_strand_id
1 'polypeptide(L)'
;MGAMAFIMQMTMTAEQIAALPEKQQMLYQDIPLWVNIAFGCAVFGGALGCIALVFKKAIALPILLISLIGVLVQMFHAFILTNSYEVFGPGGAIMPMLVIVIALFLVWLTINAKVKGWIA
;
A
#
# COMPACT_ATOMS: atom_id res chain seq x y z
N MET A 1 -5.49 0.53 -9.41
CA MET A 1 -5.39 1.87 -8.78
C MET A 1 -4.09 2.07 -8.01
N GLY A 2 -3.68 1.16 -7.11
CA GLY A 2 -2.44 1.31 -6.33
C GLY A 2 -1.15 1.50 -7.17
N ALA A 3 -0.99 0.76 -8.28
CA ALA A 3 0.15 0.92 -9.19
C ALA A 3 0.20 2.29 -9.87
N MET A 4 -0.95 2.82 -10.24
CA MET A 4 -1.04 4.16 -10.82
C MET A 4 -0.68 5.23 -9.80
N ALA A 5 -1.13 5.09 -8.55
CA ALA A 5 -0.76 6.00 -7.46
C ALA A 5 0.75 5.94 -7.15
N PHE A 6 1.35 4.75 -7.15
CA PHE A 6 2.80 4.57 -6.99
C PHE A 6 3.59 5.25 -8.10
N ILE A 7 3.20 5.03 -9.36
CA ILE A 7 3.85 5.67 -10.51
C ILE A 7 3.71 7.18 -10.42
N MET A 8 2.51 7.71 -10.18
CA MET A 8 2.30 9.15 -10.04
C MET A 8 3.18 9.77 -8.95
N GLN A 9 3.28 9.13 -7.78
CA GLN A 9 4.14 9.61 -6.69
C GLN A 9 5.62 9.60 -7.09
N MET A 10 6.09 8.54 -7.77
CA MET A 10 7.48 8.43 -8.21
C MET A 10 7.84 9.38 -9.37
N THR A 11 6.86 9.76 -10.18
CA THR A 11 7.06 10.64 -11.35
C THR A 11 6.70 12.11 -11.09
N MET A 12 6.26 12.47 -9.87
CA MET A 12 5.99 13.87 -9.55
C MET A 12 7.26 14.70 -9.68
N THR A 13 7.20 15.77 -10.49
CA THR A 13 8.33 16.70 -10.63
C THR A 13 8.37 17.70 -9.49
N ALA A 14 9.54 18.27 -9.23
CA ALA A 14 9.71 19.32 -8.22
C ALA A 14 8.79 20.53 -8.47
N GLU A 15 8.50 20.85 -9.72
CA GLU A 15 7.58 21.93 -10.11
C GLU A 15 6.13 21.61 -9.73
N GLN A 16 5.70 20.35 -9.91
CA GLN A 16 4.38 19.90 -9.49
C GLN A 16 4.25 19.88 -7.97
N ILE A 17 5.32 19.52 -7.25
CA ILE A 17 5.35 19.60 -5.79
C ILE A 17 5.28 21.07 -5.38
N ALA A 18 6.06 21.97 -6.00
CA ALA A 18 6.05 23.40 -5.70
C ALA A 18 4.69 24.09 -5.97
N ALA A 19 3.84 23.50 -6.81
CA ALA A 19 2.48 23.96 -7.05
C ALA A 19 1.48 23.55 -5.94
N LEU A 20 1.85 22.63 -5.05
CA LEU A 20 1.01 22.22 -3.91
C LEU A 20 1.07 23.25 -2.76
N PRO A 21 0.04 23.33 -1.91
CA PRO A 21 0.12 24.06 -0.64
C PRO A 21 1.33 23.64 0.20
N GLU A 22 1.98 24.57 0.89
CA GLU A 22 3.21 24.31 1.67
C GLU A 22 3.10 23.11 2.61
N LYS A 23 1.94 22.96 3.29
CA LYS A 23 1.68 21.81 4.18
C LYS A 23 1.71 20.46 3.47
N GLN A 24 1.31 20.41 2.20
CA GLN A 24 1.38 19.20 1.37
C GLN A 24 2.77 19.01 0.78
N GLN A 25 3.48 20.09 0.43
CA GLN A 25 4.86 19.99 -0.05
C GLN A 25 5.76 19.26 0.92
N MET A 26 5.65 19.56 2.22
CA MET A 26 6.42 18.91 3.28
C MET A 26 6.17 17.40 3.39
N LEU A 27 5.05 16.88 2.86
CA LEU A 27 4.76 15.45 2.86
C LEU A 27 5.45 14.70 1.72
N TYR A 28 5.80 15.42 0.64
CA TYR A 28 6.49 14.88 -0.53
C TYR A 28 8.01 15.15 -0.49
N GLN A 29 8.42 16.18 0.24
CA GLN A 29 9.83 16.45 0.53
C GLN A 29 10.35 15.38 1.50
N ASP A 30 11.45 14.74 1.14
CA ASP A 30 12.17 13.76 1.97
C ASP A 30 11.41 12.48 2.37
N ILE A 31 10.56 11.94 1.47
CA ILE A 31 10.01 10.58 1.68
C ILE A 31 11.17 9.57 1.80
N PRO A 32 11.34 8.88 2.93
CA PRO A 32 12.43 7.95 3.12
C PRO A 32 12.37 6.78 2.13
N LEU A 33 13.54 6.31 1.68
CA LEU A 33 13.63 5.20 0.73
C LEU A 33 12.88 3.95 1.20
N TRP A 34 12.90 3.66 2.51
CA TRP A 34 12.20 2.50 3.07
C TRP A 34 10.67 2.59 2.93
N VAL A 35 10.09 3.81 2.93
CA VAL A 35 8.64 4.01 2.71
C VAL A 35 8.30 3.72 1.25
N ASN A 36 9.14 4.16 0.31
CA ASN A 36 8.95 3.86 -1.11
C ASN A 36 9.07 2.36 -1.39
N ILE A 37 10.02 1.67 -0.75
CA ILE A 37 10.14 0.20 -0.83
C ILE A 37 8.88 -0.46 -0.26
N ALA A 38 8.42 -0.03 0.92
CA ALA A 38 7.20 -0.56 1.53
C ALA A 38 5.97 -0.35 0.64
N PHE A 39 5.84 0.81 0.00
CA PHE A 39 4.76 1.10 -0.94
C PHE A 39 4.83 0.22 -2.19
N GLY A 40 6.03 0.04 -2.75
CA GLY A 40 6.26 -0.89 -3.86
C GLY A 40 5.85 -2.32 -3.48
N CYS A 41 6.30 -2.81 -2.33
CA CYS A 41 5.92 -4.13 -1.81
C CYS A 41 4.40 -4.25 -1.58
N ALA A 42 3.76 -3.22 -1.06
CA ALA A 42 2.30 -3.18 -0.87
C ALA A 42 1.57 -3.36 -2.20
N VAL A 43 1.94 -2.57 -3.21
CA VAL A 43 1.27 -2.52 -4.51
C VAL A 43 1.57 -3.74 -5.36
N PHE A 44 2.85 -4.03 -5.61
CA PHE A 44 3.25 -5.12 -6.47
C PHE A 44 3.05 -6.46 -5.79
N GLY A 45 3.29 -6.56 -4.48
CA GLY A 45 2.95 -7.75 -3.71
C GLY A 45 1.44 -8.02 -3.71
N GLY A 46 0.61 -6.98 -3.59
CA GLY A 46 -0.85 -7.14 -3.65
C GLY A 46 -1.31 -7.66 -5.02
N ALA A 47 -0.77 -7.08 -6.10
CA ALA A 47 -1.07 -7.49 -7.46
C ALA A 47 -0.60 -8.93 -7.75
N LEU A 48 0.67 -9.24 -7.48
CA LEU A 48 1.26 -10.57 -7.71
C LEU A 48 0.61 -11.64 -6.82
N GLY A 49 0.28 -11.29 -5.58
CA GLY A 49 -0.39 -12.17 -4.64
C GLY A 49 -1.80 -12.55 -5.09
N CYS A 50 -2.57 -11.58 -5.59
CA CYS A 50 -3.88 -11.82 -6.20
C CYS A 50 -3.78 -12.71 -7.44
N ILE A 51 -2.79 -12.47 -8.32
CA ILE A 51 -2.55 -13.30 -9.50
C ILE A 51 -2.22 -14.75 -9.09
N ALA A 52 -1.32 -14.93 -8.12
CA ALA A 52 -0.97 -16.24 -7.59
C ALA A 52 -2.16 -16.96 -6.95
N LEU A 53 -3.05 -16.22 -6.27
CA LEU A 53 -4.27 -16.75 -5.67
C LEU A 53 -5.25 -17.24 -6.73
N VAL A 54 -5.43 -16.49 -7.82
CA VAL A 54 -6.26 -16.90 -8.97
C VAL A 54 -5.70 -18.16 -9.64
N PHE A 55 -4.37 -18.26 -9.77
CA PHE A 55 -3.70 -19.47 -10.27
C PHE A 55 -3.61 -20.60 -9.25
N LYS A 56 -4.26 -20.45 -8.09
CA LYS A 56 -4.34 -21.46 -7.03
C LYS A 56 -2.98 -21.92 -6.50
N LYS A 57 -2.00 -21.03 -6.43
CA LYS A 57 -0.64 -21.32 -5.95
C LYS A 57 -0.50 -20.97 -4.47
N ALA A 58 0.09 -21.85 -3.67
CA ALA A 58 0.36 -21.60 -2.25
C ALA A 58 1.34 -20.45 -1.99
N ILE A 59 2.13 -20.05 -3.00
CA ILE A 59 3.01 -18.87 -2.93
C ILE A 59 2.22 -17.55 -2.79
N ALA A 60 0.91 -17.56 -3.07
CA ALA A 60 0.06 -16.39 -2.84
C ALA A 60 0.11 -15.92 -1.38
N LEU A 61 0.20 -16.84 -0.41
CA LEU A 61 0.19 -16.51 1.02
C LEU A 61 1.38 -15.64 1.44
N PRO A 62 2.65 -16.07 1.24
CA PRO A 62 3.80 -15.23 1.61
C PRO A 62 3.82 -13.90 0.84
N ILE A 63 3.39 -13.88 -0.43
CA ILE A 63 3.37 -12.64 -1.23
C ILE A 63 2.33 -11.64 -0.68
N LEU A 64 1.12 -12.10 -0.36
CA LEU A 64 0.08 -11.25 0.22
C LEU A 64 0.42 -10.80 1.65
N LEU A 65 1.15 -11.61 2.42
CA LEU A 65 1.68 -11.19 3.73
C LEU A 65 2.71 -10.07 3.60
N ILE A 66 3.64 -10.17 2.64
CA ILE A 66 4.61 -9.09 2.36
C ILE A 66 3.89 -7.81 1.94
N SER A 67 2.85 -7.92 1.10
CA SER A 67 2.00 -6.79 0.73
C SER A 67 1.33 -6.14 1.94
N LEU A 68 0.73 -6.95 2.82
CA LEU A 68 0.08 -6.46 4.04
C LEU A 68 1.08 -5.72 4.93
N ILE A 69 2.28 -6.26 5.13
CA ILE A 69 3.33 -5.59 5.90
C ILE A 69 3.71 -4.25 5.26
N GLY A 70 3.86 -4.21 3.93
CA GLY A 70 4.12 -2.98 3.18
C GLY A 70 3.06 -1.91 3.42
N VAL A 71 1.77 -2.28 3.39
CA VAL A 71 0.66 -1.37 3.68
C VAL A 71 0.74 -0.84 5.12
N LEU A 72 1.01 -1.71 6.09
CA LEU A 72 1.10 -1.32 7.51
C LEU A 72 2.28 -0.37 7.76
N VAL A 73 3.44 -0.62 7.15
CA VAL A 73 4.61 0.24 7.25
C VAL A 73 4.35 1.61 6.61
N GLN A 74 3.71 1.64 5.44
CA GLN A 74 3.32 2.88 4.78
C GLN A 74 2.33 3.69 5.63
N MET A 75 1.35 3.02 6.23
CA MET A 75 0.38 3.61 7.14
C MET A 75 1.03 4.19 8.39
N PHE A 76 1.94 3.45 9.01
CA PHE A 76 2.67 3.91 10.17
C PHE A 76 3.42 5.21 9.87
N HIS A 77 4.11 5.29 8.72
CA HIS A 77 4.76 6.53 8.31
C HIS A 77 3.74 7.67 8.12
N ALA A 78 2.71 7.45 7.31
CA ALA A 78 1.75 8.50 6.96
C ALA A 78 1.01 9.09 8.16
N PHE A 79 0.54 8.26 9.08
CA PHE A 79 -0.28 8.69 10.22
C PHE A 79 0.53 9.06 11.47
N ILE A 80 1.61 8.33 11.77
CA ILE A 80 2.38 8.55 13.01
C ILE A 80 3.52 9.54 12.78
N LEU A 81 4.26 9.41 11.67
CA LEU A 81 5.48 10.22 11.45
C LEU A 81 5.17 11.54 10.75
N THR A 82 4.26 11.54 9.77
CA THR A 82 4.00 12.73 8.94
C THR A 82 2.75 13.51 9.33
N ASN A 83 1.97 13.06 10.34
CA ASN A 83 0.69 13.67 10.75
C ASN A 83 -0.23 14.01 9.56
N SER A 84 -0.27 13.15 8.54
CA SER A 84 -1.01 13.40 7.29
C SER A 84 -2.51 13.66 7.53
N TYR A 85 -3.02 13.24 8.69
CA TYR A 85 -4.37 13.54 9.17
C TYR A 85 -4.65 15.03 9.32
N GLU A 86 -3.68 15.84 9.76
CA GLU A 86 -3.84 17.30 9.89
C GLU A 86 -3.87 18.01 8.54
N VAL A 87 -3.25 17.41 7.51
CA VAL A 87 -3.11 18.01 6.18
C VAL A 87 -4.25 17.60 5.24
N PHE A 88 -4.64 16.33 5.24
CA PHE A 88 -5.67 15.79 4.33
C PHE A 88 -7.04 15.59 5.01
N GLY A 89 -7.13 15.77 6.32
CA GLY A 89 -8.35 15.57 7.09
C GLY A 89 -8.85 14.12 7.11
N PRO A 90 -10.04 13.87 7.67
CA PRO A 90 -10.62 12.53 7.80
C PRO A 90 -10.83 11.84 6.44
N GLY A 91 -11.09 12.61 5.38
CA GLY A 91 -11.28 12.10 4.02
C GLY A 91 -10.03 11.43 3.43
N GLY A 92 -8.83 11.92 3.79
CA GLY A 92 -7.56 11.34 3.36
C GLY A 92 -7.27 9.96 3.93
N ALA A 93 -7.94 9.58 5.03
CA ALA A 93 -7.74 8.28 5.68
C ALA A 93 -8.63 7.17 5.13
N ILE A 94 -9.72 7.50 4.43
CA ILE A 94 -10.72 6.52 3.97
C ILE A 94 -10.10 5.50 3.02
N MET A 95 -9.40 5.98 1.99
CA MET A 95 -8.83 5.10 0.97
C MET A 95 -7.73 4.18 1.53
N PRO A 96 -6.75 4.68 2.32
CA PRO A 96 -5.77 3.83 2.99
C PRO A 96 -6.40 2.80 3.95
N MET A 97 -7.45 3.16 4.68
CA MET A 97 -8.17 2.23 5.56
C MET A 97 -8.86 1.11 4.77
N LEU A 98 -9.50 1.44 3.65
CA LEU A 98 -10.08 0.43 2.75
C LEU A 98 -9.01 -0.54 2.22
N VAL A 99 -7.82 -0.04 1.89
CA VAL A 99 -6.70 -0.88 1.43
C VAL A 99 -6.28 -1.88 2.51
N ILE A 100 -6.21 -1.48 3.79
CA ILE A 100 -5.93 -2.41 4.89
C ILE A 100 -7.00 -3.50 4.99
N VAL A 101 -8.28 -3.12 4.97
CA VAL A 101 -9.39 -4.07 5.10
C VAL A 101 -9.33 -5.10 3.97
N ILE A 102 -9.08 -4.66 2.73
CA ILE A 102 -8.94 -5.53 1.57
C ILE A 102 -7.70 -6.43 1.72
N ALA A 103 -6.55 -5.90 2.14
CA ALA A 103 -5.33 -6.67 2.32
C ALA A 103 -5.50 -7.77 3.38
N LEU A 104 -6.14 -7.45 4.52
CA LEU A 104 -6.48 -8.43 5.56
C LEU A 104 -7.44 -9.49 5.03
N PHE A 105 -8.48 -9.08 4.29
CA PHE A 105 -9.43 -10.00 3.68
C PHE A 105 -8.75 -10.96 2.69
N LEU A 106 -7.82 -10.47 1.86
CA LEU A 106 -7.07 -11.31 0.91
C LEU A 106 -6.19 -12.34 1.60
N VAL A 107 -5.48 -11.95 2.68
CA VAL A 107 -4.70 -12.88 3.49
C VAL A 107 -5.61 -13.94 4.12
N TRP A 108 -6.72 -13.53 4.73
CA TRP A 108 -7.70 -14.46 5.30
C TRP A 108 -8.28 -15.41 4.25
N LEU A 109 -8.68 -14.90 3.08
CA LEU A 109 -9.18 -15.69 1.97
C LEU A 109 -8.16 -16.73 1.51
N THR A 110 -6.89 -16.34 1.44
CA THR A 110 -5.79 -17.23 1.02
C THR A 110 -5.54 -18.33 2.04
N ILE A 111 -5.58 -18.02 3.33
CA ILE A 111 -5.50 -19.01 4.42
C ILE A 111 -6.67 -20.00 4.30
N ASN A 112 -7.90 -19.50 4.14
CA ASN A 112 -9.08 -20.36 3.97
C ASN A 112 -8.99 -21.23 2.72
N ALA A 113 -8.52 -20.68 1.60
CA ALA A 113 -8.32 -21.41 0.37
C ALA A 113 -7.27 -22.51 0.54
N LYS A 114 -6.21 -22.28 1.32
CA LYS A 114 -5.20 -23.30 1.65
C LYS A 114 -5.78 -24.41 2.53
N VAL A 115 -6.51 -24.06 3.59
CA VAL A 115 -7.16 -25.03 4.49
C VAL A 115 -8.17 -25.90 3.75
N LYS A 116 -8.92 -25.33 2.79
CA LYS A 116 -9.88 -26.05 1.95
C LYS A 116 -9.24 -26.81 0.78
N GLY A 117 -7.92 -26.78 0.63
CA GLY A 117 -7.21 -27.44 -0.48
C GLY A 117 -7.48 -26.82 -1.86
N TRP A 118 -7.98 -25.58 -1.92
CA TRP A 118 -8.23 -24.87 -3.17
C TRP A 118 -6.95 -24.36 -3.83
N ILE A 119 -5.89 -24.18 -3.03
CA ILE A 119 -4.56 -23.77 -3.50
C ILE A 119 -3.51 -24.76 -2.98
N ALA A 120 -2.56 -25.10 -3.84
CA ALA A 120 -1.51 -26.10 -3.61
C ALA A 120 -0.12 -25.47 -3.52
#